data_AF-A0A399UB21-F1
#
_entry.id   AF-A0A399UB21-F1
#
_cell.length_a   1.000
_cell.length_b   1.000
_cell.length_c   1.000
_cell.angle_alpha   90.00
_cell.angle_beta   90.00
_cell.angle_gamma   90.00
#
_symmetry.space_group_name_H-M   'P 1'
#
loop_
_entity.id
_entity.type
_entity.pdbx_description
1 polymer ?
#
loop_
_entity_poly.entity_id
_entity_poly.type
_entity_poly.pdbx_seq_one_letter_code
_entity_poly.pdbx_strand_id
1 'polypeptide(L)' 'MFGFRTLRARYRLAVAEADFLRCKDEWNEAYQRQDTRRMGIAGANLRAARNAQMRAEMDVASLRRRPNAGVAQ' A
#
# COMPACT_ATOMS: atom_id res chain seq x y z
N MET A 1 13.15 21.55 1.05
CA MET A 1 12.75 20.42 0.16
C MET A 1 12.11 19.22 0.91
N PHE A 2 11.89 19.28 2.24
CA PHE A 2 11.37 18.16 3.05
C PHE A 2 9.88 17.83 2.78
N GLY A 3 9.05 18.84 2.51
CA GLY A 3 7.61 18.65 2.28
C GLY A 3 7.25 17.83 1.04
N PHE A 4 8.04 17.96 -0.04
CA PHE A 4 7.76 17.26 -1.31
C PHE A 4 7.96 15.73 -1.20
N ARG A 5 8.94 15.28 -0.40
CA ARG A 5 9.21 13.85 -0.16
C ARG A 5 8.07 13.20 0.64
N THR A 6 7.60 13.88 1.69
CA THR A 6 6.46 13.42 2.49
C THR A 6 5.17 13.40 1.68
N LEU A 7 4.91 14.43 0.86
CA LEU A 7 3.75 14.49 -0.02
C LEU A 7 3.77 13.33 -1.04
N ARG A 8 4.92 13.09 -1.68
CA ARG A 8 5.11 11.98 -2.62
C ARG A 8 4.91 10.61 -1.97
N ALA A 9 5.40 10.41 -0.75
CA ALA A 9 5.22 9.16 -0.02
C ALA A 9 3.75 8.92 0.36
N ARG A 10 3.03 9.97 0.81
CA ARG A 10 1.58 9.89 1.08
C ARG A 10 0.77 9.59 -0.18
N TYR A 11 1.13 10.19 -1.30
CA TYR A 11 0.51 9.88 -2.59
C TYR A 11 0.70 8.41 -2.97
N ARG A 12 1.92 7.87 -2.84
CA ARG A 12 2.20 6.46 -3.09
C ARG A 12 1.39 5.52 -2.18
N LEU A 13 1.25 5.88 -0.89
CA LEU A 13 0.41 5.13 0.04
C LEU A 13 -1.05 5.13 -0.42
N ALA A 14 -1.60 6.30 -0.78
CA ALA A 14 -2.98 6.40 -1.26
C ALA A 14 -3.23 5.56 -2.53
N VAL A 15 -2.28 5.54 -3.47
CA VAL A 15 -2.36 4.70 -4.67
C VAL A 15 -2.32 3.21 -4.30
N ALA A 16 -1.42 2.81 -3.39
CA ALA A 16 -1.32 1.42 -2.95
C ALA A 16 -2.56 0.94 -2.17
N GLU A 17 -3.17 1.82 -1.37
CA GLU A 17 -4.44 1.56 -0.70
C GLU A 17 -5.59 1.34 -1.69
N ALA A 18 -5.71 2.22 -2.69
CA ALA A 18 -6.72 2.08 -3.73
C ALA A 18 -6.56 0.77 -4.53
N ASP A 19 -5.32 0.38 -4.81
CA ASP A 19 -5.02 -0.86 -5.53
C ASP A 19 -5.33 -2.12 -4.70
N PHE A 20 -5.02 -2.06 -3.39
CA PHE A 20 -5.40 -3.11 -2.43
C PHE A 20 -6.91 -3.28 -2.34
N LEU A 21 -7.67 -2.18 -2.26
CA LEU A 21 -9.14 -2.22 -2.21
C LEU A 21 -9.71 -2.84 -3.49
N ARG A 22 -9.22 -2.45 -4.67
CA ARG A 22 -9.63 -3.05 -5.94
C ARG A 22 -9.39 -4.56 -5.98
N CYS A 23 -8.19 -5.00 -5.57
CA CYS A 23 -7.87 -6.43 -5.51
C CYS A 23 -8.74 -7.19 -4.50
N LYS A 24 -9.13 -6.55 -3.39
CA LYS A 24 -10.03 -7.13 -2.39
C LYS A 24 -11.43 -7.31 -2.96
N ASP A 25 -11.93 -6.32 -3.70
CA ASP A 25 -13.23 -6.39 -4.36
C ASP A 25 -13.25 -7.47 -5.45
N GLU A 26 -12.20 -7.57 -6.26
CA GLU A 26 -12.04 -8.64 -7.25
C GLU A 26 -12.03 -10.04 -6.60
N TRP A 27 -11.37 -10.17 -5.45
CA TRP A 27 -11.37 -11.43 -4.70
C TRP A 27 -12.77 -11.75 -4.15
N ASN A 28 -13.46 -10.76 -3.58
CA ASN A 28 -14.83 -10.93 -3.07
C ASN A 28 -15.79 -11.32 -4.20
N GLU A 29 -15.68 -10.67 -5.35
CA GLU A 29 -16.45 -10.98 -6.55
C GLU A 29 -16.20 -12.41 -7.04
N ALA A 30 -14.94 -12.85 -7.08
CA ALA A 30 -14.60 -14.22 -7.44
C ALA A 30 -15.13 -15.23 -6.41
N TYR A 31 -15.08 -14.88 -5.13
CA TYR A 31 -15.61 -15.69 -4.03
C TYR A 31 -17.13 -15.88 -4.14
N GLN A 32 -17.88 -14.79 -4.38
CA GLN A 32 -19.34 -14.85 -4.54
C GLN A 32 -19.76 -15.72 -5.74
N ARG A 33 -18.96 -15.72 -6.81
CA ARG A 33 -19.17 -16.57 -7.99
C ARG A 33 -18.65 -18.00 -7.83
N GLN A 34 -17.98 -18.30 -6.70
CA GLN A 34 -17.27 -19.56 -6.46
C GLN A 34 -16.27 -19.92 -7.58
N ASP A 35 -15.71 -18.91 -8.25
CA ASP A 35 -14.75 -19.10 -9.34
C ASP A 35 -13.35 -19.32 -8.75
N THR A 36 -13.03 -20.59 -8.48
CA THR A 36 -11.78 -21.00 -7.84
C THR A 36 -10.53 -20.59 -8.63
N ARG A 37 -10.61 -20.58 -9.97
CA ARG A 37 -9.51 -20.14 -10.83
C ARG A 37 -9.26 -18.64 -10.63
N ARG A 38 -10.31 -17.83 -10.69
CA ARG A 38 -10.21 -16.38 -10.53
C ARG A 38 -9.87 -15.98 -9.09
N MET A 39 -10.34 -16.72 -8.09
CA MET A 39 -9.94 -16.57 -6.69
C MET A 39 -8.43 -16.79 -6.50
N GLY A 40 -7.83 -17.77 -7.18
CA GLY A 40 -6.39 -18.02 -7.13
C GLY A 40 -5.57 -16.82 -7.63
N ILE A 41 -5.97 -16.27 -8.77
CA ILE A 41 -5.33 -15.08 -9.38
C ILE A 41 -5.55 -13.84 -8.50
N ALA A 42 -6.81 -13.56 -8.13
CA ALA A 42 -7.15 -12.42 -7.29
C ALA A 42 -6.46 -12.50 -5.91
N GLY A 43 -6.34 -13.71 -5.34
CA GLY A 43 -5.63 -13.92 -4.09
C GLY A 43 -4.12 -13.65 -4.18
N ALA A 44 -3.48 -14.00 -5.30
CA ALA A 44 -2.08 -13.65 -5.55
C ALA A 44 -1.89 -12.13 -5.68
N ASN A 45 -2.77 -11.48 -6.44
CA ASN A 45 -2.77 -10.03 -6.62
C ASN A 45 -3.01 -9.29 -5.31
N LEU A 46 -3.96 -9.75 -4.50
CA LEU A 46 -4.28 -9.19 -3.18
C LEU A 46 -3.08 -9.25 -2.23
N ARG A 47 -2.36 -10.38 -2.20
CA ARG A 47 -1.11 -10.51 -1.41
C ARG A 47 -0.02 -9.55 -1.90
N ALA A 48 0.16 -9.44 -3.21
CA ALA A 48 1.13 -8.52 -3.80
C ALA A 48 0.78 -7.06 -3.46
N ALA A 49 -0.49 -6.67 -3.61
CA ALA A 49 -0.99 -5.33 -3.28
C ALA A 49 -0.82 -5.02 -1.78
N ARG A 50 -1.12 -5.98 -0.89
CA ARG A 50 -0.90 -5.81 0.55
C ARG A 50 0.57 -5.60 0.90
N ASN A 51 1.48 -6.33 0.27
CA ASN A 51 2.92 -6.14 0.44
C ASN A 51 3.38 -4.75 -0.04
N ALA A 52 2.85 -4.28 -1.17
CA ALA A 52 3.12 -2.94 -1.68
C ALA A 52 2.61 -1.84 -0.73
N GLN A 53 1.40 -2.01 -0.19
CA GLN A 53 0.81 -1.12 0.80
C GLN A 53 1.68 -1.05 2.07
N MET A 54 2.09 -2.19 2.64
CA MET A 54 2.95 -2.22 3.83
C MET A 54 4.29 -1.51 3.60
N ARG A 55 4.89 -1.66 2.42
CA ARG A 55 6.12 -0.91 2.07
C ARG A 55 5.87 0.59 2.02
N ALA A 56 4.78 1.02 1.41
CA ALA A 56 4.41 2.44 1.35
C ALA A 56 4.10 3.02 2.76
N GLU A 57 3.46 2.24 3.63
CA GLU A 57 3.23 2.59 5.04
C GLU A 57 4.56 2.77 5.79
N MET A 58 5.51 1.84 5.61
CA MET A 58 6.87 1.94 6.18
C MET A 58 7.64 3.16 5.68
N ASP A 59 7.55 3.48 4.38
CA ASP A 59 8.19 4.66 3.79
C ASP A 59 7.66 5.94 4.45
N VAL A 60 6.34 6.08 4.61
CA VAL A 60 5.71 7.23 5.28
C VAL A 60 6.11 7.29 6.76
N ALA A 61 6.11 6.14 7.45
CA ALA A 61 6.52 6.07 8.86
C ALA A 61 7.99 6.46 9.07
N SER A 62 8.88 6.05 8.16
CA SER A 62 10.31 6.39 8.20
C SER A 62 10.54 7.90 8.05
N LEU A 63 9.74 8.56 7.20
CA LEU A 63 9.80 10.01 7.00
C LEU A 63 9.24 10.78 8.20
N ARG A 64 8.24 10.23 8.90
CA ARG A 64 7.70 10.79 10.15
C ARG A 64 8.66 10.63 11.34
N ARG A 65 9.40 9.51 11.42
CA ARG A 65 10.39 9.23 12.47
C ARG A 65 11.70 10.02 12.35
N ARG A 66 11.89 10.79 11.28
CA ARG A 66 12.98 11.77 11.19
C ARG A 66 12.49 13.19 11.47
N PRO A 67 12.16 13.59 12.72
CA PRO A 67 11.96 14.99 13.01
C PRO A 67 13.27 15.79 13.09
N ASN A 68 14.38 15.30 13.68
CA ASN A 68 15.56 16.17 13.92
C ASN A 68 16.89 15.41 14.16
N ALA A 69 17.36 14.58 13.23
CA ALA A 69 18.72 13.98 13.34
C ALA A 69 19.83 14.95 12.87
N GLY A 70 19.68 16.25 13.14
CA GLY A 70 20.56 17.29 12.60
C GLY A 70 20.49 18.64 13.31
N VAL A 71 19.95 18.71 14.54
CA VAL A 71 20.21 19.85 15.41
C VAL A 71 21.27 19.38 16.41
N ALA A 72 22.52 19.67 16.09
CA ALA A 72 23.61 19.61 17.05
C ALA A 72 23.36 20.67 18.13
N GLN A 73 23.53 20.28 19.39
CA GLN A 73 23.90 21.16 20.50
C GLN A 73 25.11 20.56 21.17
#